data_AF-A0A4U1AG86-F1
#
_entry.id   AF-A0A4U1AG86-F1
#
_cell.length_a   1.000
_cell.length_b   1.000
_cell.length_c   1.000
_cell.angle_alpha   90.00
_cell.angle_beta   90.00
_cell.angle_gamma   90.00
#
_symmetry.space_group_name_H-M   'P 1'
#
loop_
_entity.id
_entity.type
_entity.pdbx_description
1 polymer ?
#
loop_
_entity_poly.entity_id
_entity_poly.type
_entity_poly.pdbx_seq_one_letter_code
_entity_poly.pdbx_strand_id
1 'polypeptide(L)'
;MQSKRTITPNTQITDVAQFFAAITEEYEYFEGSVLQIINNIPTCSPQEIQAQCSKIGEQRNKLAIMDEQMFAIIDLAGNEIAQTPMIQTYRVAFARATMACNNLYQKLQALRATM
;
A
#
# COMPACT_ATOMS: atom_id res chain seq x y z
N MET A 1 -23.32 38.60 6.20
CA MET A 1 -21.99 38.42 5.59
C MET A 1 -21.56 36.98 5.84
N GLN A 2 -21.68 36.09 4.84
CA GLN A 2 -21.21 34.71 4.93
C GLN A 2 -20.07 34.55 3.94
N SER A 3 -18.83 34.42 4.45
CA SER A 3 -17.67 34.08 3.64
C SER A 3 -17.84 32.66 3.11
N LYS A 4 -18.15 32.54 1.82
CA LYS A 4 -17.93 31.31 1.06
C LYS A 4 -16.42 31.08 1.03
N ARG A 5 -15.93 30.13 1.84
CA ARG A 5 -14.59 29.57 1.65
C ARG A 5 -14.63 28.78 0.35
N THR A 6 -14.12 29.37 -0.71
CA THR A 6 -13.82 28.69 -1.95
C THR A 6 -12.70 27.69 -1.65
N ILE A 7 -13.06 26.44 -1.43
CA ILE A 7 -12.10 25.34 -1.45
C ILE A 7 -11.80 25.11 -2.92
N THR A 8 -10.75 25.72 -3.44
CA THR A 8 -10.18 25.31 -4.72
C THR A 8 -9.52 23.96 -4.46
N PRO A 9 -10.02 22.84 -4.99
CA PRO A 9 -9.16 21.67 -5.06
C PRO A 9 -8.03 22.10 -5.99
N ASN A 10 -6.80 21.99 -5.53
CA ASN A 10 -5.65 22.08 -6.41
C ASN A 10 -5.68 20.80 -7.26
N THR A 11 -6.60 20.76 -8.23
CA THR A 11 -6.85 19.60 -9.07
C THR A 11 -5.69 19.50 -10.03
N GLN A 12 -4.59 18.87 -9.58
CA GLN A 12 -3.80 18.12 -10.54
C GLN A 12 -4.80 17.14 -11.18
N ILE A 13 -5.07 17.35 -12.47
CA ILE A 13 -5.80 16.39 -13.28
C ILE A 13 -4.87 15.17 -13.33
N THR A 14 -4.99 14.31 -12.34
CA THR A 14 -4.31 13.03 -12.34
C THR A 14 -5.05 12.18 -13.36
N ASP A 15 -4.37 11.82 -14.44
CA ASP A 15 -4.85 10.77 -15.32
C ASP A 15 -5.12 9.54 -14.45
N VAL A 16 -6.39 9.16 -14.35
CA VAL A 16 -6.87 8.07 -13.49
C VAL A 16 -6.12 6.77 -13.81
N ALA A 17 -5.83 6.51 -15.09
CA ALA A 17 -5.07 5.34 -15.48
C ALA A 17 -3.62 5.41 -15.00
N GLN A 18 -2.98 6.59 -15.09
CA GLN A 18 -1.63 6.79 -14.55
C GLN A 18 -1.58 6.63 -13.03
N PHE A 19 -2.59 7.14 -12.32
CA PHE A 19 -2.70 6.97 -10.88
C PHE A 19 -2.80 5.49 -10.50
N PHE A 20 -3.72 4.74 -11.13
CA PHE A 20 -3.89 3.32 -10.85
C PHE A 20 -2.67 2.50 -11.22
N ALA A 21 -1.94 2.87 -12.28
CA ALA A 21 -0.64 2.26 -12.59
C ALA A 21 0.39 2.52 -11.47
N ALA A 22 0.53 3.77 -11.03
CA ALA A 22 1.49 4.14 -9.99
C ALA A 22 1.21 3.47 -8.64
N ILE A 23 -0.05 3.50 -8.16
CA ILE A 23 -0.40 2.84 -6.89
C ILE A 23 -0.23 1.32 -6.98
N THR A 24 -0.49 0.72 -8.15
CA THR A 24 -0.23 -0.72 -8.37
C THR A 24 1.25 -1.04 -8.22
N GLU A 25 2.12 -0.28 -8.91
CA GLU A 25 3.57 -0.47 -8.85
C GLU A 25 4.10 -0.33 -7.41
N GLU A 26 3.60 0.65 -6.65
CA GLU A 26 3.97 0.84 -5.24
C GLU A 26 3.55 -0.36 -4.37
N TYR A 27 2.38 -0.95 -4.60
CA TYR A 27 1.96 -2.17 -3.90
C TYR A 27 2.81 -3.39 -4.29
N GLU A 28 3.21 -3.52 -5.55
CA GLU A 28 4.12 -4.59 -6.00
C GLU A 28 5.53 -4.45 -5.40
N TYR A 29 6.05 -3.22 -5.36
CA TYR A 29 7.32 -2.90 -4.71
C TYR A 29 7.28 -3.19 -3.20
N PHE A 30 6.18 -2.80 -2.56
CA PHE A 30 5.96 -3.08 -1.14
C PHE A 30 5.88 -4.57 -0.85
N GLU A 31 5.15 -5.35 -1.65
CA GLU A 31 5.13 -6.82 -1.56
C GLU A 31 6.54 -7.41 -1.68
N GLY A 32 7.31 -6.96 -2.68
CA GLY A 32 8.70 -7.39 -2.86
C GLY A 32 9.56 -7.12 -1.63
N SER A 33 9.40 -5.95 -1.01
CA SER A 33 10.09 -5.59 0.23
C SER A 33 9.73 -6.51 1.39
N VAL A 34 8.43 -6.84 1.55
CA VAL A 34 7.96 -7.78 2.59
C VAL A 34 8.52 -9.19 2.36
N LEU A 35 8.48 -9.69 1.12
CA LEU A 35 9.00 -11.01 0.77
C LEU A 35 10.51 -11.13 1.01
N GLN A 36 11.27 -10.05 0.75
CA GLN A 36 12.69 -10.01 1.07
C GLN A 36 12.96 -10.18 2.57
N ILE A 37 12.18 -9.50 3.44
CA ILE A 37 12.31 -9.72 4.88
C ILE A 37 12.03 -11.17 5.22
N ILE A 38 10.91 -11.72 4.73
CA ILE A 38 10.51 -13.11 5.00
C ILE A 38 11.64 -14.10 4.67
N ASN A 39 12.31 -13.91 3.53
CA ASN A 39 13.39 -14.78 3.09
C ASN A 39 14.67 -14.62 3.91
N ASN A 40 14.91 -13.42 4.46
CA ASN A 40 16.11 -13.10 5.23
C ASN A 40 15.95 -13.33 6.74
N ILE A 41 14.73 -13.56 7.23
CA ILE A 41 14.47 -13.86 8.65
C ILE A 41 15.44 -14.90 9.25
N PRO A 42 15.74 -16.05 8.61
CA PRO A 42 16.60 -17.07 9.20
C PRO A 42 18.05 -16.62 9.42
N THR A 43 18.50 -15.56 8.72
CA THR A 43 19.88 -15.07 8.75
C THR A 43 20.02 -13.70 9.42
N CYS A 44 18.90 -13.04 9.74
CA CYS A 44 18.89 -11.75 10.42
C CYS A 44 18.84 -11.91 11.94
N SER A 45 19.57 -11.04 12.64
CA SER A 45 19.39 -10.79 14.06
C SER A 45 18.04 -10.13 14.37
N PRO A 46 17.52 -10.21 15.61
CA PRO A 46 16.28 -9.54 15.99
C PRO A 46 16.30 -8.02 15.75
N GLN A 47 17.45 -7.37 15.93
CA GLN A 47 17.62 -5.93 15.69
C GLN A 47 17.51 -5.59 14.20
N GLU A 48 18.07 -6.42 13.32
CA GLU A 48 17.93 -6.25 11.87
C GLU A 48 16.49 -6.46 11.42
N ILE A 49 15.81 -7.48 11.96
CA ILE A 49 14.39 -7.71 11.68
C ILE A 49 13.56 -6.47 12.08
N GLN A 50 13.78 -5.95 13.28
CA GLN A 50 13.09 -4.74 13.75
C GLN A 50 13.35 -3.53 12.85
N ALA A 51 14.60 -3.31 12.43
CA ALA A 51 14.96 -2.22 11.54
C ALA A 51 14.28 -2.35 10.17
N GLN A 52 14.23 -3.57 9.61
CA GLN A 52 13.58 -3.83 8.33
C GLN A 52 12.04 -3.67 8.43
N CYS A 53 11.42 -4.17 9.51
CA CYS A 53 10.00 -3.95 9.76
C CYS A 53 9.65 -2.46 9.92
N SER A 54 10.54 -1.66 10.51
CA SER A 54 10.36 -0.21 10.63
C SER A 54 10.32 0.46 9.26
N LYS A 55 11.23 0.07 8.34
CA LYS A 55 11.24 0.56 6.95
C LYS A 55 9.95 0.22 6.21
N ILE A 56 9.43 -1.00 6.40
CA ILE A 56 8.14 -1.39 5.82
C ILE A 56 7.00 -0.55 6.40
N GLY A 57 7.04 -0.23 7.69
CA GLY A 57 6.09 0.70 8.30
C GLY A 57 6.08 2.07 7.62
N GLU A 58 7.25 2.63 7.32
CA GLU A 58 7.39 3.89 6.57
C GLU A 58 6.83 3.79 5.15
N GLN A 59 7.10 2.69 4.44
CA GLN A 59 6.54 2.44 3.11
C GLN A 59 5.00 2.34 3.16
N ARG A 60 4.45 1.64 4.16
CA ARG A 60 2.99 1.52 4.32
C ARG A 60 2.33 2.88 4.57
N ASN A 61 2.98 3.76 5.34
CA ASN A 61 2.49 5.11 5.58
C ASN A 61 2.42 5.94 4.27
N LYS A 62 3.38 5.77 3.36
CA LYS A 62 3.32 6.41 2.03
C LYS A 62 2.16 5.87 1.19
N LEU A 63 1.98 4.54 1.18
CA LEU A 63 0.85 3.90 0.51
C LEU A 63 -0.50 4.36 1.08
N ALA A 64 -0.60 4.65 2.38
CA ALA A 64 -1.84 5.13 2.99
C ALA A 64 -2.29 6.48 2.40
N ILE A 65 -1.35 7.37 2.06
CA ILE A 65 -1.65 8.65 1.39
C ILE A 65 -2.20 8.38 -0.02
N MET A 66 -1.66 7.40 -0.73
CA MET A 66 -2.18 7.00 -2.04
C MET A 66 -3.55 6.33 -1.92
N ASP A 67 -3.79 5.53 -0.89
CA ASP A 67 -5.11 4.94 -0.62
C ASP A 67 -6.18 6.04 -0.43
N GLU A 68 -5.86 7.09 0.32
CA GLU A 68 -6.75 8.25 0.50
C GLU A 68 -7.06 8.95 -0.84
N GLN A 69 -6.05 9.16 -1.67
CA GLN A 69 -6.23 9.74 -3.02
C GLN A 69 -7.06 8.83 -3.93
N MET A 70 -6.85 7.51 -3.83
CA MET A 70 -7.62 6.54 -4.59
C MET A 70 -9.11 6.60 -4.24
N PHE A 71 -9.45 6.70 -2.95
CA PHE A 71 -10.85 6.84 -2.53
C PHE A 71 -11.50 8.10 -3.11
N ALA A 72 -10.79 9.23 -3.08
CA ALA A 72 -11.28 10.48 -3.70
C ALA A 72 -11.49 10.33 -5.22
N ILE A 73 -10.60 9.62 -5.93
CA ILE A 73 -10.74 9.36 -7.37
C ILE A 73 -11.94 8.45 -7.65
N ILE A 74 -12.13 7.39 -6.86
CA ILE A 74 -13.27 6.48 -7.01
C ILE A 74 -14.59 7.20 -6.76
N ASP A 75 -14.65 8.04 -5.72
CA ASP A 75 -15.84 8.84 -5.39
C ASP A 75 -16.21 9.81 -6.52
N LEU A 76 -15.22 10.41 -7.18
CA LEU A 76 -15.43 11.32 -8.31
C LEU A 76 -15.79 10.60 -9.62
N ALA A 77 -15.16 9.46 -9.89
CA ALA A 77 -15.37 8.70 -11.12
C ALA A 77 -16.67 7.87 -11.11
N GLY A 78 -17.23 7.60 -9.92
CA GLY A 78 -18.43 6.80 -9.75
C GLY A 78 -18.20 5.31 -9.93
N ASN A 79 -19.27 4.51 -9.79
CA ASN A 79 -19.20 3.05 -9.71
C ASN A 79 -18.65 2.36 -10.97
N GLU A 80 -18.64 3.03 -12.11
CA GLU A 80 -18.18 2.50 -13.40
C GLU A 80 -16.68 2.17 -13.38
N ILE A 81 -15.90 2.93 -12.60
CA ILE A 81 -14.46 2.73 -12.48
C ILE A 81 -14.12 1.35 -11.89
N ALA A 82 -15.00 0.81 -11.02
CA ALA A 82 -14.80 -0.48 -10.37
C ALA A 82 -14.80 -1.67 -11.34
N GLN A 83 -15.32 -1.49 -12.56
CA GLN A 83 -15.35 -2.51 -13.61
C GLN A 83 -14.16 -2.42 -14.57
N THR A 84 -13.24 -1.47 -14.34
CA THR A 84 -12.09 -1.28 -15.23
C THR A 84 -10.98 -2.29 -14.91
N PRO A 85 -10.24 -2.78 -15.94
CA PRO A 85 -9.12 -3.69 -15.72
C PRO A 85 -8.05 -3.15 -14.77
N MET A 86 -7.81 -1.84 -14.77
CA MET A 86 -6.81 -1.20 -13.90
C MET A 86 -7.15 -1.34 -12.40
N ILE A 87 -8.42 -1.22 -12.00
CA ILE A 87 -8.83 -1.47 -10.62
C ILE A 87 -8.64 -2.94 -10.25
N GLN A 88 -8.89 -3.85 -11.18
CA GLN A 88 -8.67 -5.27 -10.94
C GLN A 88 -7.18 -5.57 -10.72
N THR A 89 -6.29 -5.01 -11.54
CA THR A 89 -4.83 -5.14 -11.36
C THR A 89 -4.37 -4.60 -10.01
N TYR A 90 -4.82 -3.40 -9.65
CA TYR A 90 -4.57 -2.82 -8.35
C TYR A 90 -5.03 -3.73 -7.20
N ARG A 91 -6.25 -4.26 -7.26
CA ARG A 91 -6.80 -5.15 -6.23
C ARG A 91 -5.97 -6.41 -6.05
N VAL A 92 -5.45 -6.97 -7.14
CA VAL A 92 -4.56 -8.14 -7.10
C VAL A 92 -3.24 -7.78 -6.41
N ALA A 93 -2.61 -6.65 -6.76
CA ALA A 93 -1.38 -6.20 -6.12
C ALA A 93 -1.58 -5.93 -4.62
N PHE A 94 -2.66 -5.22 -4.26
CA PHE A 94 -3.05 -4.98 -2.87
C PHE A 94 -3.24 -6.28 -2.07
N ALA A 95 -3.95 -7.26 -2.65
CA ALA A 95 -4.20 -8.54 -2.00
C ALA A 95 -2.89 -9.31 -1.78
N ARG A 96 -1.99 -9.32 -2.76
CA ARG A 96 -0.68 -9.97 -2.64
C ARG A 96 0.19 -9.33 -1.56
N ALA A 97 0.30 -8.00 -1.56
CA ALA A 97 0.97 -7.25 -0.50
C ALA A 97 0.41 -7.57 0.89
N THR A 98 -0.92 -7.60 1.02
CA THR A 98 -1.59 -7.94 2.28
C THR A 98 -1.27 -9.37 2.73
N MET A 99 -1.33 -10.34 1.81
CA MET A 99 -0.96 -11.73 2.11
C MET A 99 0.51 -11.85 2.53
N ALA A 100 1.42 -11.13 1.87
CA ALA A 100 2.83 -11.09 2.26
C ALA A 100 3.00 -10.56 3.69
N CYS A 101 2.32 -9.46 4.06
CA CYS A 101 2.35 -8.93 5.42
C CYS A 101 1.81 -9.92 6.45
N ASN A 102 0.70 -10.60 6.15
CA ASN A 102 0.14 -11.64 7.02
C ASN A 102 1.13 -12.79 7.21
N ASN A 103 1.79 -13.23 6.14
CA ASN A 103 2.81 -14.28 6.19
C ASN A 103 4.02 -13.86 7.04
N LEU A 104 4.48 -12.61 6.90
CA LEU A 104 5.54 -12.04 7.74
C LEU A 104 5.12 -12.09 9.21
N TYR A 105 3.92 -11.63 9.53
CA TYR A 105 3.40 -11.63 10.90
C TYR A 105 3.34 -13.04 11.50
N GLN A 106 2.82 -14.02 10.77
CA GLN A 106 2.76 -15.42 11.21
C GLN A 106 4.15 -16.01 11.45
N LYS A 107 5.12 -15.73 10.57
CA LYS A 107 6.51 -16.18 10.77
C LYS A 107 7.16 -15.56 12.01
N LEU A 108 6.95 -14.26 12.24
CA LEU A 108 7.46 -13.59 13.43
C LEU A 108 6.82 -14.13 14.72
N GLN A 109 5.52 -14.43 14.69
CA GLN A 109 4.84 -15.08 15.82
C GLN A 109 5.42 -16.47 16.11
N ALA A 110 5.62 -17.29 15.07
CA ALA A 110 6.18 -18.63 15.22
C ALA A 110 7.57 -18.58 15.87
N LEU A 111 8.43 -17.64 15.45
CA LEU A 111 9.74 -17.43 16.07
C LEU A 111 9.64 -17.06 17.55
N ARG A 112 8.73 -16.14 17.89
CA ARG A 112 8.50 -15.76 19.29
C ARG A 112 8.05 -16.93 20.16
N ALA A 113 7.29 -17.88 19.62
CA ALA A 113 6.85 -19.06 20.37
C ALA A 113 7.95 -20.11 20.58
N THR A 114 9.03 -20.06 19.77
CA THR A 114 10.18 -20.97 19.86
C THR A 114 11.35 -20.43 20.68
N MET A 115 11.31 -19.16 21.09
CA MET A 115 12.28 -18.50 21.97
C MET A 115 11.76 -18.46 23.41
#